data_AF-A0A060QL58-F1
#
_entry.id   AF-A0A060QL58-F1
#
_cell.length_a   1.000
_cell.length_b   1.000
_cell.length_c   1.000
_cell.angle_alpha   90.00
_cell.angle_beta   90.00
_cell.angle_gamma   90.00
#
_symmetry.space_group_name_H-M   'P 1'
#
loop_
_entity.id
_entity.type
_entity.pdbx_description
1 polymer ?
#
loop_
_entity_poly.entity_id
_entity_poly.type
_entity_poly.pdbx_seq_one_letter_code
_entity_poly.pdbx_strand_id
1 'polypeptide(L)' 'MKMAKLDGKPISAADAIAYRERTGKKGYIYACLECGTPARIHKDADQEGHFEHEMRVAECSLSHVSR' A
#
# COMPACT_ATOMS: atom_id res chain seq x y z
N MET A 1 6.39 3.61 2.82
CA MET A 1 6.68 3.68 1.37
C MET A 1 5.46 4.22 0.63
N LYS A 2 5.66 5.12 -0.35
CA LYS A 2 4.58 5.74 -1.14
C LYS A 2 4.26 5.00 -2.45
N MET A 3 4.88 3.85 -2.68
CA MET A 3 4.72 3.05 -3.90
C MET A 3 4.54 1.57 -3.57
N ALA A 4 3.76 0.88 -4.37
CA ALA A 4 3.51 -0.56 -4.32
C ALA A 4 3.44 -1.13 -5.75
N LYS A 5 3.19 -2.42 -5.90
CA LYS A 5 2.86 -3.07 -7.17
C LYS A 5 1.39 -3.42 -7.21
N LEU A 6 0.68 -3.04 -8.25
CA LEU A 6 -0.66 -3.55 -8.58
C LEU A 6 -0.51 -4.47 -9.78
N ASP A 7 -0.82 -5.75 -9.64
CA ASP A 7 -0.74 -6.73 -10.73
C ASP A 7 0.65 -6.78 -11.39
N GLY A 8 1.71 -6.64 -10.59
CA GLY A 8 3.10 -6.58 -11.07
C GLY A 8 3.58 -5.23 -11.62
N LYS A 9 2.69 -4.24 -11.78
CA LYS A 9 3.04 -2.88 -12.20
C LYS A 9 3.26 -1.95 -11.02
N PRO A 10 4.34 -1.14 -10.98
CA PRO A 10 4.53 -0.15 -9.93
C PRO A 10 3.42 0.92 -9.98
N ILE A 11 2.85 1.23 -8.83
CA ILE A 11 1.79 2.22 -8.64
C ILE A 11 2.12 3.10 -7.43
N SER A 12 1.91 4.41 -7.58
CA SER A 12 2.04 5.39 -6.50
C SER A 12 0.79 5.39 -5.61
N ALA A 13 0.93 5.85 -4.37
CA ALA A 13 -0.17 5.97 -3.43
C ALA A 13 -1.35 6.80 -3.98
N ALA A 14 -1.06 7.95 -4.61
CA ALA A 14 -2.08 8.80 -5.21
C ALA A 14 -2.88 8.07 -6.31
N ASP A 15 -2.19 7.36 -7.20
CA ASP A 15 -2.82 6.54 -8.25
C ASP A 15 -3.60 5.36 -7.67
N ALA A 16 -3.09 4.73 -6.61
CA ALA A 16 -3.79 3.63 -5.92
C ALA A 16 -5.07 4.12 -5.23
N ILE A 17 -5.07 5.32 -4.65
CA ILE A 17 -6.28 5.94 -4.10
C ILE A 17 -7.27 6.25 -5.22
N ALA A 18 -6.82 6.88 -6.31
CA ALA A 18 -7.67 7.17 -7.45
C ALA A 18 -8.24 5.89 -8.09
N TYR A 19 -7.44 4.83 -8.20
CA TYR A 19 -7.89 3.53 -8.70
C TYR A 19 -8.91 2.88 -7.76
N ARG A 20 -8.69 2.93 -6.45
CA ARG A 20 -9.64 2.47 -5.42
C ARG A 20 -10.95 3.24 -5.50
N GLU A 21 -10.91 4.56 -5.65
CA GLU A 21 -12.11 5.40 -5.77
C GLU A 21 -12.84 5.14 -7.09
N ARG A 22 -12.11 4.93 -8.19
CA ARG A 22 -12.68 4.62 -9.52
C ARG A 22 -13.32 3.23 -9.58
N THR A 23 -12.67 2.21 -9.02
CA THR A 23 -13.09 0.81 -9.15
C THR A 23 -13.88 0.29 -7.95
N GLY A 24 -13.85 0.99 -6.82
CA GLY A 24 -14.41 0.53 -5.56
C GLY A 24 -13.64 -0.64 -4.92
N LYS A 25 -12.53 -1.11 -5.51
CA LYS A 25 -11.74 -2.23 -4.98
C LYS A 25 -10.97 -1.82 -3.73
N LYS A 26 -11.35 -2.39 -2.59
CA LYS A 26 -10.71 -2.20 -1.28
C LYS A 26 -10.06 -3.52 -0.85
N GLY A 27 -8.90 -3.48 -0.22
CA GLY A 27 -8.22 -4.66 0.33
C GLY A 27 -6.75 -4.75 -0.03
N TYR A 28 -6.16 -5.94 0.15
CA TYR A 28 -4.75 -6.23 -0.10
C TYR A 28 -4.47 -6.61 -1.56
N ILE A 29 -4.86 -5.72 -2.46
CA ILE A 29 -4.67 -5.91 -3.92
C ILE A 29 -3.31 -5.41 -4.40
N TYR A 30 -2.55 -4.73 -3.54
CA TYR A 30 -1.23 -4.21 -3.83
C TYR A 30 -0.19 -5.13 -3.22
N ALA A 31 1.01 -5.16 -3.78
CA ALA A 31 2.14 -5.90 -3.25
C ALA A 31 3.29 -4.93 -2.96
N CYS A 32 3.97 -5.11 -1.84
CA CYS A 32 5.12 -4.29 -1.50
C CYS A 32 6.24 -4.43 -2.53
N LEU A 33 6.90 -3.33 -2.87
CA LEU A 33 8.05 -3.34 -3.78
C LEU A 33 9.28 -4.01 -3.16
N GLU A 34 9.44 -3.94 -1.83
CA GLU A 34 10.58 -4.52 -1.12
C GLU A 34 10.41 -6.02 -0.86
N CYS A 35 9.32 -6.39 -0.18
CA CYS A 35 9.12 -7.76 0.30
C CYS A 35 8.09 -8.56 -0.50
N GLY A 36 7.41 -7.94 -1.48
CA GLY A 36 6.38 -8.60 -2.28
C GLY A 36 5.10 -8.95 -1.52
N THR A 37 5.01 -8.62 -0.23
CA THR A 37 3.88 -8.98 0.63
C THR A 37 2.62 -8.19 0.25
N PRO A 38 1.43 -8.81 0.34
CA PRO A 38 0.17 -8.10 0.19
C PRO A 38 0.08 -6.87 1.09
N ALA A 39 -0.32 -5.76 0.48
CA ALA A 39 -0.44 -4.44 1.07
C ALA A 39 -1.78 -3.78 0.65
N ARG A 40 -2.32 -2.97 1.55
CA ARG A 40 -3.53 -2.17 1.34
C ARG A 40 -3.19 -0.68 1.34
N ILE A 41 -3.89 0.08 0.50
CA ILE A 41 -3.77 1.53 0.48
C ILE A 41 -4.72 2.17 1.50
N HIS A 42 -4.15 2.96 2.40
CA HIS A 42 -4.88 3.88 3.27
C HIS A 42 -4.95 5.23 2.62
N LYS A 43 -6.10 5.89 2.73
CA LYS A 43 -6.27 7.30 2.35
C LYS A 43 -6.26 8.09 3.64
N ASP A 44 -5.26 8.94 3.81
CA ASP A 44 -5.22 9.92 4.88
C ASP A 44 -5.90 11.20 4.40
N ALA A 45 -6.53 11.94 5.32
CA ALA A 45 -7.25 13.17 4.97
C ALA A 45 -6.30 14.32 4.60
N ASP A 46 -5.07 14.28 5.12
CA ASP A 46 -4.08 15.38 5.05
C ASP A 46 -2.83 15.02 4.23
N GLN A 47 -2.64 13.73 3.91
CA GLN A 47 -1.43 13.25 3.25
C GLN A 47 -1.74 12.38 2.04
N GLU A 48 -0.75 12.30 1.13
CA GLU A 48 -0.69 11.26 0.11
C GLU A 48 -0.70 9.92 0.87
N GLY A 49 -1.83 9.22 0.84
CA GLY A 49 -2.07 8.09 1.74
C GLY A 49 -1.00 6.99 1.67
N HIS A 50 -0.95 6.11 2.65
CA HIS A 50 0.17 5.18 2.80
C HIS A 50 -0.23 3.72 2.53
N PHE A 51 0.75 2.92 2.09
CA PHE A 51 0.58 1.47 1.99
C PHE A 51 0.92 0.80 3.32
N GLU A 52 0.07 -0.11 3.74
CA GLU A 52 0.23 -0.92 4.95
C GLU A 52 0.17 -2.41 4.58
N HIS A 53 1.04 -3.24 5.17
CA HIS A 53 1.02 -4.69 4.94
C HIS A 53 -0.13 -5.39 5.64
N GLU A 54 -0.59 -6.51 5.07
CA GLU A 54 -1.51 -7.43 5.76
C GLU A 54 -0.87 -8.09 6.98
N MET A 55 0.40 -8.45 6.86
CA MET A 55 1.16 -9.12 7.89
C MET A 55 2.40 -8.32 8.25
N ARG A 56 2.81 -8.43 9.51
CA ARG A 56 4.06 -7.82 9.98
C ARG A 56 5.24 -8.54 9.30
N VAL A 57 5.99 -7.81 8.49
CA VAL A 57 7.18 -8.33 7.80
C VAL A 57 8.42 -7.79 8.50
N ALA A 58 9.06 -8.60 9.33
CA ALA A 58 10.20 -8.19 10.16
C ALA A 58 11.35 -7.57 9.35
N GLU A 59 11.50 -7.96 8.08
CA GLU A 59 12.57 -7.55 7.16
C GLU A 59 12.17 -6.45 6.18
N CYS A 60 10.98 -5.85 6.32
CA CYS A 60 10.58 -4.71 5.51
C CYS A 60 10.49 -3.45 6.38
N SER A 61 11.03 -2.35 5.87
CA SER A 61 11.05 -1.03 6.52
C SER A 61 9.66 -0.47 6.87
N LEU A 62 8.60 -1.14 6.41
CA LEU A 62 7.18 -0.86 6.72
C LEU A 62 6.68 -1.52 8.01
N SER A 63 7.54 -2.19 8.79
CA SER A 63 7.13 -2.83 10.03
C SER A 63 6.98 -1.84 11.19
N HIS A 64 5.71 -1.58 11.50
CA HIS A 64 5.21 -1.26 12.83
C HIS A 64 5.66 0.10 13.37
N VAL A 65 4.71 1.05 13.47
CA VAL A 65 4.81 2.14 14.44
C VAL A 65 4.87 1.48 15.82
N SER A 66 6.09 1.16 16.28
CA SER A 66 6.30 0.78 17.67
C SER A 66 6.28 2.06 18.47
N ARG A 67 5.08 2.33 18.99
CA ARG A 67 4.74 2.98 20.25
C ARG A 67 5.47 4.27 20.62
#